data_AF-A0A7W6DBC8-F1
#
_entry.id   AF-A0A7W6DBC8-F1
#
_cell.length_a   1.000
_cell.length_b   1.000
_cell.length_c   1.000
_cell.angle_alpha   90.00
_cell.angle_beta   90.00
_cell.angle_gamma   90.00
#
_symmetry.space_group_name_H-M   'P 1'
#
loop_
_entity.id
_entity.type
_entity.pdbx_description
1 polymer ?
#
loop_
_entity_poly.entity_id
_entity_poly.type
_entity_poly.pdbx_seq_one_letter_code
_entity_poly.pdbx_strand_id
1 'polypeptide(L)'
;MCGGGGGDKPYNPYEDDKWELYRTQFDTWAKDNVAAAKKGGNLSKLSNLDAWEPSRDKFGSDARASMEMQEMERQYLLDLGKTAIDKRFTKFDDKYFSDYRDDYTGYYNPQVTDQFNKTGDKLVATLADRGMLDSSVGNASRADLSKEYSTAKTNIANEALDASNKLRSSVEQSKSNLYSINEASADPMSVNAQAQGAATTLVAPPQYSPLGQIFASALTPFQNYVQASSSAPTRSYTSNYSTKGSGRVVQ
;
A
#
# COMPACT_ATOMS: atom_id res chain seq x y z
N MET A 1 -56.80 -59.58 10.77
CA MET A 1 -57.27 -58.36 11.46
C MET A 1 -56.04 -57.51 11.76
N CYS A 2 -55.80 -56.45 10.98
CA CYS A 2 -54.69 -55.52 11.19
C CYS A 2 -55.02 -54.63 12.39
N GLY A 3 -54.18 -54.67 13.42
CA GLY A 3 -54.36 -53.91 14.67
C GLY A 3 -53.97 -52.44 14.52
N GLY A 4 -54.94 -51.57 14.81
CA GLY A 4 -54.84 -50.22 15.36
C GLY A 4 -53.63 -49.37 14.99
N GLY A 5 -53.79 -48.50 13.99
CA GLY A 5 -52.92 -47.33 13.79
C GLY A 5 -53.11 -46.33 14.93
N GLY A 6 -52.12 -46.24 15.82
CA GLY A 6 -51.92 -45.08 16.67
C GLY A 6 -51.51 -43.91 15.78
N GLY A 7 -52.33 -42.86 15.75
CA GLY A 7 -52.02 -41.64 15.03
C GLY A 7 -50.88 -40.90 15.72
N ASP A 8 -49.64 -41.20 15.33
CA ASP A 8 -48.51 -40.35 15.67
C ASP A 8 -48.79 -38.96 15.09
N LYS A 9 -48.91 -37.97 15.98
CA LYS A 9 -49.02 -36.57 15.57
C LYS A 9 -47.82 -36.22 14.69
N PRO A 10 -48.00 -35.47 13.58
CA PRO A 10 -46.88 -35.02 12.79
C PRO A 10 -45.90 -34.26 13.69
N TYR A 11 -44.61 -34.59 13.59
CA TYR A 11 -43.56 -33.95 14.38
C TYR A 11 -43.61 -32.44 14.19
N ASN A 12 -43.85 -31.69 15.27
CA ASN A 12 -43.82 -30.23 15.26
C ASN A 12 -42.53 -29.76 15.94
N PRO A 13 -41.58 -29.19 15.19
CA PRO A 13 -40.31 -28.75 15.73
C PRO A 13 -40.42 -27.57 16.71
N TYR A 14 -41.53 -26.83 16.65
CA TYR A 14 -41.78 -25.67 17.49
C TYR A 14 -42.58 -26.00 18.76
N GLU A 15 -42.91 -27.27 19.00
CA GLU A 15 -43.49 -27.71 20.28
C GLU A 15 -42.41 -27.87 21.37
N ASP A 16 -42.74 -27.45 22.59
CA ASP A 16 -41.91 -27.57 23.79
C ASP A 16 -40.50 -26.95 23.68
N ASP A 17 -40.37 -25.80 22.98
CA ASP A 17 -39.11 -25.06 22.82
C ASP A 17 -37.95 -25.86 22.19
N LYS A 18 -38.24 -27.00 21.53
CA LYS A 18 -37.23 -27.90 20.94
C LYS A 18 -36.39 -27.19 19.87
N TRP A 19 -37.04 -26.38 19.04
CA TRP A 19 -36.36 -25.53 18.04
C TRP A 19 -35.43 -24.50 18.67
N GLU A 20 -35.86 -23.87 19.77
CA GLU A 20 -35.10 -22.83 20.45
C GLU A 20 -33.84 -23.39 21.13
N LEU A 21 -33.98 -24.55 21.77
CA LEU A 21 -32.87 -25.29 22.33
C LEU A 21 -31.86 -25.68 21.25
N TYR A 22 -32.35 -26.18 20.11
CA TYR A 22 -31.53 -26.55 18.98
C TYR A 22 -30.74 -25.37 18.41
N ARG A 23 -31.42 -24.23 18.17
CA ARG A 23 -30.77 -22.98 17.73
C ARG A 23 -29.69 -22.54 18.72
N THR A 24 -29.97 -22.56 20.02
CA THR A 24 -29.01 -22.18 21.06
C THR A 24 -27.77 -23.09 21.05
N GLN A 25 -27.97 -24.40 20.88
CA GLN A 25 -26.88 -25.36 20.78
C GLN A 25 -26.06 -25.16 19.50
N PHE A 26 -26.72 -24.93 18.37
CA PHE A 26 -26.04 -24.60 17.10
C PHE A 26 -25.19 -23.35 17.26
N ASP A 27 -25.77 -22.25 17.74
CA ASP A 27 -25.07 -20.97 17.90
C ASP A 27 -23.85 -21.08 18.81
N THR A 28 -23.95 -21.87 19.87
CA THR A 28 -22.84 -22.12 20.80
C THR A 28 -21.71 -22.88 20.11
N TRP A 29 -22.05 -23.99 19.46
CA TRP A 29 -21.11 -24.80 18.67
C TRP A 29 -20.45 -23.99 17.54
N ALA A 30 -21.24 -23.19 16.82
CA ALA A 30 -20.79 -22.33 15.73
C ALA A 30 -19.79 -21.29 16.23
N LYS A 31 -20.10 -20.61 17.36
CA LYS A 31 -19.19 -19.64 18.00
C LYS A 31 -17.88 -20.27 18.41
N ASP A 32 -17.92 -21.47 19.01
CA ASP A 32 -16.72 -22.19 19.42
C ASP A 32 -15.84 -22.56 18.22
N ASN A 33 -16.44 -23.00 17.12
CA ASN A 33 -15.71 -23.31 15.89
C ASN A 33 -15.13 -22.06 15.21
N VAL A 34 -15.86 -20.95 15.17
CA VAL A 34 -15.34 -19.67 14.68
C VAL A 34 -14.17 -19.20 15.55
N ALA A 35 -14.27 -19.34 16.88
CA ALA A 35 -13.16 -19.05 17.79
C ALA A 35 -11.96 -19.98 17.55
N ALA A 36 -12.19 -21.26 17.27
CA ALA A 36 -11.14 -22.20 16.90
C ALA A 36 -10.48 -21.82 15.56
N ALA A 37 -11.25 -21.38 14.56
CA ALA A 37 -10.73 -20.90 13.28
C ALA A 37 -9.80 -19.69 13.47
N LYS A 38 -10.18 -18.73 14.34
CA LYS A 38 -9.34 -17.58 14.72
C LYS A 38 -7.99 -18.02 15.31
N LYS A 39 -7.99 -19.09 16.11
CA LYS A 39 -6.77 -19.70 16.70
C LYS A 39 -5.99 -20.59 15.72
N GLY A 40 -6.47 -20.73 14.48
CA GLY A 40 -5.83 -21.53 13.44
C GLY A 40 -6.20 -22.99 13.40
N GLY A 41 -7.39 -23.34 13.89
CA GLY A 41 -8.02 -24.62 13.63
C GLY A 41 -8.13 -24.95 12.13
N ASN A 42 -8.20 -26.24 11.82
CA ASN A 42 -8.28 -26.71 10.45
C ASN A 42 -9.65 -26.38 9.85
N LEU A 43 -9.68 -25.45 8.90
CA LEU A 43 -10.91 -24.95 8.29
C LEU A 43 -11.74 -26.05 7.63
N SER A 44 -11.13 -27.09 7.03
CA SER A 44 -11.87 -28.18 6.40
C SER A 44 -12.61 -29.05 7.42
N LYS A 45 -12.10 -29.13 8.65
CA LYS A 45 -12.78 -29.82 9.76
C LYS A 45 -13.89 -28.95 10.33
N LEU A 46 -13.63 -27.65 10.46
CA LEU A 46 -14.58 -26.70 11.03
C LEU A 46 -15.78 -26.50 10.09
N SER A 47 -15.56 -26.36 8.78
CA SER A 47 -16.64 -26.22 7.80
C SER A 47 -17.46 -27.50 7.57
N ASN A 48 -17.11 -28.62 8.21
CA ASN A 48 -17.86 -29.86 8.09
C ASN A 48 -19.09 -29.85 9.02
N LEU A 49 -20.25 -29.52 8.45
CA LEU A 49 -21.52 -29.49 9.17
C LEU A 49 -21.99 -30.87 9.65
N ASP A 50 -21.51 -31.96 9.05
CA ASP A 50 -21.86 -33.33 9.49
C ASP A 50 -21.29 -33.66 10.87
N ALA A 51 -20.34 -32.86 11.38
CA ALA A 51 -19.84 -33.00 12.76
C ALA A 51 -20.84 -32.49 13.81
N TRP A 52 -21.95 -31.86 13.39
CA TRP A 52 -23.00 -31.39 14.27
C TRP A 52 -24.23 -32.32 14.20
N GLU A 53 -24.24 -33.33 15.08
CA GLU A 53 -25.26 -34.39 15.14
C GLU A 53 -25.99 -34.37 16.49
N PRO A 54 -27.15 -33.69 16.61
CA PRO A 54 -28.23 -34.41 17.29
C PRO A 54 -29.61 -34.35 16.60
N SER A 55 -29.83 -33.56 15.54
CA SER A 55 -31.21 -33.25 15.16
C SER A 55 -31.52 -32.94 13.69
N ARG A 56 -30.55 -32.96 12.77
CA ARG A 56 -30.79 -32.63 11.35
C ARG A 56 -31.93 -33.47 10.75
N ASP A 57 -31.96 -34.76 11.09
CA ASP A 57 -32.97 -35.72 10.65
C ASP A 57 -34.35 -35.52 11.28
N LYS A 58 -34.44 -34.94 12.48
CA LYS A 58 -35.72 -34.71 13.19
C LYS A 58 -36.41 -33.45 12.69
N PHE A 59 -35.65 -32.38 12.45
CA PHE A 59 -36.19 -31.09 11.98
C PHE A 59 -36.41 -31.05 10.46
N GLY A 60 -35.74 -31.92 9.69
CA GLY A 60 -35.80 -31.95 8.23
C GLY A 60 -37.18 -32.30 7.64
N SER A 61 -38.11 -32.84 8.43
CA SER A 61 -39.48 -33.12 7.96
C SER A 61 -40.39 -31.90 7.90
N ASP A 62 -40.02 -30.78 8.55
CA ASP A 62 -40.77 -29.52 8.51
C ASP A 62 -40.08 -28.50 7.59
N ALA A 63 -40.82 -27.95 6.63
CA ALA A 63 -40.26 -27.03 5.63
C ALA A 63 -39.73 -25.73 6.25
N ARG A 64 -40.38 -25.19 7.30
CA ARG A 64 -39.97 -23.92 7.93
C ARG A 64 -38.71 -24.11 8.75
N ALA A 65 -38.67 -25.15 9.59
CA ALA A 65 -37.48 -25.49 10.35
C ALA A 65 -36.30 -25.79 9.40
N SER A 66 -36.55 -26.49 8.29
CA SER A 66 -35.51 -26.76 7.29
C SER A 66 -34.90 -25.50 6.66
N MET A 67 -35.71 -24.48 6.35
CA MET A 67 -35.22 -23.21 5.83
C MET A 67 -34.43 -22.42 6.88
N GLU A 68 -34.90 -22.36 8.12
CA GLU A 68 -34.18 -21.67 9.20
C GLU A 68 -32.84 -22.36 9.51
N MET A 69 -32.78 -23.69 9.46
CA MET A 69 -31.53 -24.46 9.58
C MET A 69 -30.53 -24.09 8.50
N GLN A 70 -30.95 -24.13 7.24
CA GLN A 70 -30.09 -23.79 6.11
C GLN A 70 -29.54 -22.38 6.23
N GLU A 71 -30.36 -21.42 6.70
CA GLU A 71 -29.89 -20.06 6.91
C GLU A 71 -28.88 -19.96 8.07
N MET A 72 -29.10 -20.65 9.19
CA MET A 72 -28.12 -20.70 10.29
C MET A 72 -26.79 -21.32 9.85
N GLU A 73 -26.83 -22.44 9.12
CA GLU A 73 -25.66 -23.10 8.55
C GLU A 73 -24.91 -22.17 7.59
N ARG A 74 -25.66 -21.49 6.71
CA ARG A 74 -25.10 -20.49 5.79
C ARG A 74 -24.40 -19.37 6.55
N GLN A 75 -25.04 -18.79 7.57
CA GLN A 75 -24.46 -17.71 8.39
C GLN A 75 -23.17 -18.17 9.09
N TYR A 76 -23.17 -19.39 9.63
CA TYR A 76 -21.98 -19.99 10.21
C TYR A 76 -20.82 -20.12 9.20
N LEU A 77 -21.10 -20.64 8.00
CA LEU A 77 -20.12 -20.75 6.93
C LEU A 77 -19.60 -19.36 6.51
N LEU A 78 -20.48 -18.35 6.45
CA LEU A 78 -20.05 -16.99 6.20
C LEU A 78 -19.07 -16.48 7.26
N ASP A 79 -19.33 -16.74 8.54
CA ASP A 79 -18.46 -16.31 9.64
C ASP A 79 -17.10 -17.02 9.62
N LEU A 80 -17.07 -18.30 9.25
CA LEU A 80 -15.83 -19.04 9.01
C LEU A 80 -15.04 -18.45 7.84
N GLY A 81 -15.72 -18.14 6.72
CA GLY A 81 -15.10 -17.53 5.56
C GLY A 81 -14.53 -16.14 5.86
N LYS A 82 -15.28 -15.29 6.58
CA LYS A 82 -14.80 -13.98 7.09
C LYS A 82 -13.55 -14.15 7.95
N THR A 83 -13.59 -15.08 8.91
CA THR A 83 -12.45 -15.38 9.77
C THR A 83 -11.22 -15.82 8.97
N ALA A 84 -11.41 -16.65 7.94
CA ALA A 84 -10.33 -17.09 7.08
C ALA A 84 -9.72 -15.94 6.27
N ILE A 85 -10.56 -15.06 5.70
CA ILE A 85 -10.11 -13.84 5.02
C ILE A 85 -9.28 -12.99 5.98
N ASP A 86 -9.84 -12.62 7.14
CA ASP A 86 -9.18 -11.76 8.12
C ASP A 86 -7.81 -12.29 8.49
N LYS A 87 -7.72 -13.60 8.77
CA LYS A 87 -6.47 -14.26 9.12
C LYS A 87 -5.39 -14.08 8.05
N ARG A 88 -5.72 -14.18 6.76
CA ARG A 88 -4.74 -13.99 5.67
C ARG A 88 -4.23 -12.56 5.56
N PHE A 89 -5.04 -11.60 6.00
CA PHE A 89 -4.72 -10.19 5.92
C PHE A 89 -4.18 -9.59 7.23
N THR A 90 -4.12 -10.34 8.34
CA THR A 90 -3.57 -9.88 9.63
C THR A 90 -2.16 -9.28 9.55
N LYS A 91 -1.33 -9.75 8.61
CA LYS A 91 0.03 -9.22 8.38
C LYS A 91 0.07 -7.78 7.85
N PHE A 92 -1.03 -7.28 7.28
CA PHE A 92 -1.14 -5.92 6.75
C PHE A 92 -1.64 -4.97 7.85
N ASP A 93 -0.87 -4.87 8.92
CA ASP A 93 -1.15 -3.99 10.05
C ASP A 93 -0.48 -2.61 9.87
N ASP A 94 -0.70 -1.70 10.81
CA ASP A 94 -0.07 -0.38 10.81
C ASP A 94 1.47 -0.46 10.74
N LYS A 95 2.06 -1.49 11.34
CA LYS A 95 3.51 -1.70 11.33
C LYS A 95 3.99 -2.04 9.92
N TYR A 96 3.34 -2.95 9.21
CA TYR A 96 3.68 -3.31 7.83
C TYR A 96 3.67 -2.09 6.91
N PHE A 97 2.64 -1.24 7.01
CA PHE A 97 2.57 -0.01 6.22
C PHE A 97 3.64 1.00 6.64
N SER A 98 4.01 1.05 7.92
CA SER A 98 5.13 1.88 8.37
C SER A 98 6.47 1.39 7.83
N ASP A 99 6.76 0.09 7.96
CA ASP A 99 7.97 -0.53 7.44
C ASP A 99 8.10 -0.29 5.92
N TYR A 100 6.99 -0.39 5.17
CA TYR A 100 6.96 -0.09 3.74
C TYR A 100 7.38 1.35 3.41
N ARG A 101 6.96 2.34 4.23
CA ARG A 101 7.40 3.74 4.07
C ARG A 101 8.88 3.90 4.40
N ASP A 102 9.33 3.24 5.45
CA ASP A 102 10.72 3.30 5.89
C ASP A 102 11.64 2.69 4.84
N ASP A 103 11.26 1.56 4.23
CA ASP A 103 11.98 0.94 3.12
C ASP A 103 12.03 1.86 1.89
N TYR A 104 10.89 2.50 1.54
CA TYR A 104 10.82 3.46 0.44
C TYR A 104 11.79 4.63 0.66
N THR A 105 11.73 5.27 1.82
CA THR A 105 12.61 6.40 2.14
C THR A 105 14.07 5.97 2.30
N GLY A 106 14.32 4.79 2.88
CA GLY A 106 15.64 4.18 3.04
C GLY A 106 16.32 3.86 1.71
N TYR A 107 15.55 3.53 0.68
CA TYR A 107 16.06 3.33 -0.67
C TYR A 107 16.45 4.65 -1.37
N TYR A 108 15.64 5.69 -1.23
CA TYR A 108 15.81 6.94 -1.99
C TYR A 108 16.67 8.00 -1.30
N ASN A 109 16.60 8.14 0.02
CA ASN A 109 17.36 9.15 0.77
C ASN A 109 18.88 9.07 0.58
N PRO A 110 19.52 7.87 0.52
CA PRO A 110 20.95 7.77 0.22
C PRO A 110 21.29 8.31 -1.16
N GLN A 111 20.45 8.05 -2.18
CA GLN A 111 20.67 8.52 -3.55
C GLN A 111 20.59 10.05 -3.63
N VAL A 112 19.59 10.66 -2.98
CA VAL A 112 19.48 12.13 -2.91
C VAL A 112 20.68 12.74 -2.20
N THR A 113 21.11 12.13 -1.09
CA THR A 113 22.25 12.62 -0.31
C THR A 113 23.55 12.54 -1.11
N ASP A 114 23.77 11.45 -1.84
CA ASP A 114 24.92 11.30 -2.73
C ASP A 114 24.90 12.34 -3.87
N GLN A 115 23.75 12.54 -4.52
CA GLN A 115 23.62 13.57 -5.56
C GLN A 115 23.83 15.00 -5.01
N PHE A 116 23.34 15.29 -3.80
CA PHE A 116 23.54 16.57 -3.12
C PHE A 116 25.02 16.83 -2.84
N ASN A 117 25.73 15.86 -2.25
CA ASN A 117 27.17 15.99 -1.96
C ASN A 117 27.97 16.23 -3.24
N LYS A 118 27.75 15.40 -4.28
CA LYS A 118 28.41 15.56 -5.58
C LYS A 118 28.12 16.90 -6.25
N THR A 119 26.91 17.44 -6.07
CA THR A 119 26.54 18.74 -6.63
C THR A 119 27.15 19.88 -5.82
N GLY A 120 27.21 19.73 -4.50
CA GLY A 120 27.90 20.65 -3.59
C GLY A 120 29.38 20.78 -3.94
N ASP A 121 30.08 19.67 -4.13
CA ASP A 121 31.49 19.67 -4.53
C ASP A 121 31.71 20.40 -5.86
N LYS A 122 30.87 20.11 -6.87
CA LYS A 122 30.91 20.80 -8.17
C LYS A 122 30.64 22.30 -8.05
N LEU A 123 29.65 22.68 -7.24
CA LEU A 123 29.31 24.06 -6.98
C LEU A 123 30.47 24.79 -6.30
N VAL A 124 31.08 24.19 -5.28
CA VAL A 124 32.24 24.77 -4.58
C VAL A 124 33.43 24.94 -5.52
N ALA A 125 33.78 23.92 -6.31
CA ALA A 125 34.85 24.03 -7.30
C ALA A 125 34.58 25.15 -8.30
N THR A 126 33.35 25.22 -8.84
CA THR A 126 32.95 26.24 -9.80
C THR A 126 32.98 27.66 -9.21
N LEU A 127 32.61 27.82 -7.94
CA LEU A 127 32.69 29.10 -7.23
C LEU A 127 34.13 29.48 -6.90
N ALA A 128 34.98 28.51 -6.54
CA ALA A 128 36.40 28.72 -6.26
C ALA A 128 37.16 29.19 -7.52
N ASP A 129 36.95 28.51 -8.65
CA ASP A 129 37.55 28.85 -9.94
C ASP A 129 37.22 30.28 -10.39
N ARG A 130 36.12 30.83 -9.87
CA ARG A 130 35.64 32.19 -10.19
C ARG A 130 35.92 33.22 -9.10
N GLY A 131 36.56 32.84 -8.00
CA GLY A 131 36.78 33.74 -6.86
C GLY A 131 35.48 34.23 -6.20
N MET A 132 34.37 33.48 -6.36
CA MET A 132 33.03 33.85 -5.88
C MET A 132 32.63 33.11 -4.61
N LEU A 133 33.56 32.37 -3.99
CA LEU A 133 33.29 31.44 -2.90
C LEU A 133 32.68 32.12 -1.66
N ASP A 134 33.16 33.33 -1.33
CA ASP A 134 32.67 34.15 -0.21
C ASP A 134 31.71 35.28 -0.64
N SER A 135 31.30 35.28 -1.92
CA SER A 135 30.37 36.28 -2.43
C SER A 135 28.94 36.03 -1.96
N SER A 136 28.10 37.07 -1.95
CA SER A 136 26.65 36.93 -1.73
C SER A 136 26.02 35.94 -2.71
N VAL A 137 26.52 35.87 -3.94
CA VAL A 137 26.08 34.91 -4.97
C VAL A 137 26.47 33.48 -4.58
N GLY A 138 27.70 33.25 -4.13
CA GLY A 138 28.14 31.93 -3.66
C GLY A 138 27.35 31.44 -2.45
N ASN A 139 27.08 32.32 -1.49
CA ASN A 139 26.25 32.02 -0.33
C ASN A 139 24.79 31.70 -0.72
N ALA A 140 24.21 32.48 -1.65
CA ALA A 140 22.87 32.24 -2.16
C ALA A 140 22.77 30.88 -2.85
N SER A 141 23.71 30.53 -3.74
CA SER A 141 23.68 29.25 -4.45
C SER A 141 23.83 28.03 -3.54
N ARG A 142 24.62 28.13 -2.46
CA ARG A 142 24.70 27.07 -1.43
C ARG A 142 23.38 26.93 -0.67
N ALA A 143 22.75 28.06 -0.32
CA ALA A 143 21.45 28.07 0.33
C ALA A 143 20.36 27.46 -0.58
N ASP A 144 20.36 27.77 -1.87
CA ASP A 144 19.44 27.21 -2.85
C ASP A 144 19.63 25.69 -2.98
N LEU A 145 20.87 25.20 -3.08
CA LEU A 145 21.16 23.77 -3.12
C LEU A 145 20.68 23.05 -1.84
N SER A 146 20.88 23.66 -0.67
CA SER A 146 20.37 23.11 0.61
C SER A 146 18.84 23.08 0.66
N LYS A 147 18.19 24.08 0.07
CA LYS A 147 16.72 24.15 -0.04
C LYS A 147 16.19 23.10 -0.99
N GLU A 148 16.82 22.92 -2.15
CA GLU A 148 16.49 21.85 -3.09
C GLU A 148 16.63 20.47 -2.43
N TYR A 149 17.70 20.24 -1.65
CA TYR A 149 17.89 18.97 -0.92
C TYR A 149 16.77 18.70 0.09
N SER A 150 16.43 19.70 0.90
CA SER A 150 15.34 19.59 1.88
C SER A 150 13.99 19.33 1.19
N THR A 151 13.76 19.98 0.04
CA THR A 151 12.55 19.78 -0.78
C THR A 151 12.50 18.36 -1.34
N ALA A 152 13.60 17.87 -1.90
CA ALA A 152 13.70 16.51 -2.44
C ALA A 152 13.41 15.44 -1.37
N LYS A 153 13.98 15.57 -0.16
CA LYS A 153 13.67 14.65 0.94
C LYS A 153 12.21 14.69 1.36
N THR A 154 11.63 15.89 1.42
CA THR A 154 10.21 16.06 1.75
C THR A 154 9.31 15.41 0.70
N ASN A 155 9.63 15.58 -0.59
CA ASN A 155 8.90 14.95 -1.68
C ASN A 155 8.96 13.42 -1.59
N ILE A 156 10.13 12.83 -1.32
CA ILE A 156 10.28 11.39 -1.12
C ILE A 156 9.43 10.89 0.06
N ALA A 157 9.40 11.63 1.17
CA ALA A 157 8.57 11.26 2.32
C ALA A 157 7.07 11.30 1.99
N ASN A 158 6.62 12.31 1.23
CA ASN A 158 5.25 12.40 0.75
C ASN A 158 4.90 11.26 -0.22
N GLU A 159 5.79 10.96 -1.17
CA GLU A 159 5.63 9.85 -2.11
C GLU A 159 5.57 8.49 -1.39
N ALA A 160 6.38 8.30 -0.35
CA ALA A 160 6.34 7.11 0.49
C ALA A 160 4.98 6.97 1.19
N LEU A 161 4.46 8.06 1.74
CA LEU A 161 3.14 8.10 2.38
C LEU A 161 2.03 7.77 1.38
N ASP A 162 2.05 8.37 0.19
CA ASP A 162 1.09 8.12 -0.87
C ASP A 162 1.15 6.66 -1.36
N ALA A 163 2.34 6.10 -1.54
CA ALA A 163 2.54 4.72 -1.92
C ALA A 163 2.00 3.76 -0.85
N SER A 164 2.25 4.03 0.43
CA SER A 164 1.70 3.27 1.55
C SER A 164 0.17 3.35 1.61
N ASN A 165 -0.40 4.52 1.40
CA ASN A 165 -1.86 4.70 1.38
C ASN A 165 -2.49 3.95 0.21
N LYS A 166 -1.89 3.98 -0.98
CA LYS A 166 -2.34 3.19 -2.14
C LYS A 166 -2.33 1.70 -1.82
N LEU A 167 -1.25 1.19 -1.21
CA LEU A 167 -1.16 -0.22 -0.81
C LEU A 167 -2.25 -0.59 0.20
N ARG A 168 -2.49 0.26 1.21
CA ARG A 168 -3.60 0.09 2.17
C ARG A 168 -4.95 0.05 1.47
N SER A 169 -5.21 0.96 0.53
CA SER A 169 -6.44 0.93 -0.26
C SER A 169 -6.58 -0.35 -1.08
N SER A 170 -5.50 -0.85 -1.69
CA SER A 170 -5.52 -2.12 -2.43
C SER A 170 -5.80 -3.33 -1.53
N VAL A 171 -5.24 -3.33 -0.31
CA VAL A 171 -5.51 -4.35 0.72
C VAL A 171 -6.99 -4.36 1.10
N GLU A 172 -7.55 -3.19 1.43
CA GLU A 172 -8.96 -3.10 1.84
C GLU A 172 -9.93 -3.39 0.69
N GLN A 173 -9.63 -2.96 -0.53
CA GLN A 173 -10.42 -3.32 -1.71
C GLN A 173 -10.43 -4.84 -1.93
N SER A 174 -9.28 -5.50 -1.75
CA SER A 174 -9.17 -6.95 -1.89
C SER A 174 -9.99 -7.68 -0.82
N LYS A 175 -9.92 -7.23 0.44
CA LYS A 175 -10.74 -7.77 1.54
C LYS A 175 -12.23 -7.57 1.27
N SER A 176 -12.64 -6.36 0.87
CA SER A 176 -14.04 -6.06 0.56
C SER A 176 -14.58 -6.97 -0.55
N ASN A 177 -13.81 -7.17 -1.62
CA ASN A 177 -14.21 -8.07 -2.71
C ASN A 177 -14.35 -9.52 -2.22
N LEU A 178 -13.43 -9.99 -1.38
CA LEU A 178 -13.49 -11.34 -0.82
C LEU A 178 -14.67 -11.52 0.14
N TYR A 179 -15.04 -10.50 0.92
CA TYR A 179 -16.26 -10.55 1.72
C TYR A 179 -17.51 -10.66 0.85
N SER A 180 -17.59 -9.91 -0.25
CA SER A 180 -18.72 -10.05 -1.20
C SER A 180 -18.78 -11.44 -1.85
N ILE A 181 -17.63 -12.02 -2.21
CA ILE A 181 -17.55 -13.39 -2.72
C ILE A 181 -17.98 -14.40 -1.65
N ASN A 182 -17.54 -14.19 -0.40
CA ASN A 182 -17.93 -15.04 0.72
C ASN A 182 -19.44 -15.01 0.94
N GLU A 183 -20.04 -13.82 0.97
CA GLU A 183 -21.49 -13.62 1.12
C GLU A 183 -22.31 -14.30 0.02
N ALA A 184 -21.81 -14.31 -1.21
CA ALA A 184 -22.48 -14.94 -2.35
C ALA A 184 -22.31 -16.47 -2.40
N SER A 185 -21.17 -17.00 -1.94
CA SER A 185 -20.83 -18.44 -2.09
C SER A 185 -21.03 -19.28 -0.85
N ALA A 186 -20.95 -18.69 0.36
CA ALA A 186 -20.93 -19.39 1.64
C ALA A 186 -19.96 -20.59 1.69
N ASP A 187 -18.82 -20.50 0.98
CA ASP A 187 -17.78 -21.53 0.94
C ASP A 187 -16.47 -21.01 1.58
N PRO A 188 -16.21 -21.38 2.86
CA PRO A 188 -15.00 -20.96 3.57
C PRO A 188 -13.70 -21.46 2.93
N MET A 189 -13.71 -22.64 2.30
CA MET A 189 -12.50 -23.24 1.76
C MET A 189 -12.06 -22.54 0.49
N SER A 190 -13.00 -22.32 -0.43
CA SER A 190 -12.74 -21.59 -1.68
C SER A 190 -12.28 -20.16 -1.38
N VAL A 191 -12.97 -19.44 -0.50
CA VAL A 191 -12.61 -18.04 -0.20
C VAL A 191 -11.26 -17.94 0.53
N ASN A 192 -10.91 -18.90 1.39
CA ASN A 192 -9.60 -18.96 2.03
C ASN A 192 -8.46 -19.12 1.01
N ALA A 193 -8.66 -19.96 -0.02
CA ALA A 193 -7.68 -20.13 -1.10
C ALA A 193 -7.52 -18.84 -1.92
N GLN A 194 -8.63 -18.16 -2.24
CA GLN A 194 -8.60 -16.86 -2.93
C GLN A 194 -7.93 -15.78 -2.09
N ALA A 195 -8.25 -15.71 -0.80
CA ALA A 195 -7.64 -14.78 0.15
C ALA A 195 -6.12 -15.01 0.28
N GLN A 196 -5.68 -16.27 0.29
CA GLN A 196 -4.26 -16.60 0.29
C GLN A 196 -3.55 -16.12 -0.98
N GLY A 197 -4.17 -16.31 -2.15
CA GLY A 197 -3.65 -15.80 -3.42
C GLY A 197 -3.54 -14.26 -3.42
N ALA A 198 -4.62 -13.56 -3.09
CA ALA A 198 -4.66 -12.11 -3.03
C ALA A 198 -3.62 -11.53 -2.05
N ALA A 199 -3.53 -12.09 -0.85
CA ALA A 199 -2.56 -11.67 0.16
C ALA A 199 -1.10 -11.95 -0.25
N THR A 200 -0.86 -12.90 -1.16
CA THR A 200 0.49 -13.17 -1.69
C THR A 200 0.87 -12.11 -2.73
N THR A 201 -0.04 -11.77 -3.64
CA THR A 201 0.19 -10.73 -4.66
C THR A 201 0.46 -9.36 -4.04
N LEU A 202 -0.23 -9.01 -2.95
CA LEU A 202 -0.08 -7.72 -2.25
C LEU A 202 1.24 -7.58 -1.46
N VAL A 203 1.98 -8.67 -1.24
CA VAL A 203 3.31 -8.65 -0.60
C VAL A 203 4.43 -8.51 -1.63
N ALA A 204 4.13 -8.49 -2.93
CA ALA A 204 5.15 -8.32 -3.96
C ALA A 204 6.00 -7.06 -3.70
N PRO A 205 7.35 -7.16 -3.74
CA PRO A 205 8.21 -6.02 -3.44
C PRO A 205 7.91 -4.85 -4.37
N PRO A 206 7.83 -3.61 -3.86
CA PRO A 206 7.73 -2.43 -4.70
C PRO A 206 8.92 -2.38 -5.67
N GLN A 207 8.61 -2.14 -6.95
CA GLN A 207 9.63 -1.89 -7.96
C GLN A 207 10.08 -0.43 -7.82
N TYR A 208 11.30 -0.21 -7.35
CA TYR A 208 11.84 1.14 -7.20
C TYR A 208 12.58 1.57 -8.48
N SER A 209 12.11 2.62 -9.14
CA SER A 209 12.83 3.26 -10.23
C SER A 209 13.98 4.12 -9.70
N PRO A 210 15.18 4.12 -10.31
CA PRO A 210 16.29 4.99 -9.91
C PRO A 210 15.92 6.47 -9.99
N LEU A 211 16.43 7.26 -9.04
CA LEU A 211 16.20 8.70 -9.00
C LEU A 211 17.00 9.39 -10.13
N GLY A 212 16.32 10.16 -10.99
CA GLY A 212 16.98 11.01 -11.99
C GLY A 212 17.86 12.10 -11.36
N GLN A 213 18.64 12.84 -12.16
CA GLN A 213 19.44 13.98 -11.65
C GLN A 213 18.53 15.14 -11.22
N ILE A 214 18.33 15.31 -9.92
CA ILE A 214 17.38 16.29 -9.38
C ILE A 214 18.00 17.69 -9.20
N PHE A 215 19.31 17.75 -8.98
CA PHE A 215 20.04 18.99 -8.68
C PHE A 215 20.72 19.63 -9.89
N ALA A 216 20.32 19.25 -11.11
CA ALA A 216 20.87 19.84 -12.33
C ALA A 216 20.52 21.34 -12.47
N SER A 217 19.38 21.77 -11.91
CA SER A 217 18.92 23.16 -11.86
C SER A 217 19.85 24.07 -11.07
N ALA A 218 20.37 23.60 -9.92
CA ALA A 218 21.31 24.36 -9.09
C ALA A 218 22.60 24.74 -9.82
N LEU A 219 22.98 23.97 -10.85
CA LEU A 219 24.17 24.24 -11.67
C LEU A 219 23.87 25.10 -12.90
N THR A 220 22.59 25.30 -13.25
CA THR A 220 22.17 26.00 -14.47
C THR A 220 22.65 27.47 -14.55
N PRO A 221 22.62 28.29 -13.48
CA PRO A 221 23.13 29.67 -13.52
C PRO A 221 24.62 29.73 -13.89
N PHE A 222 25.36 28.71 -13.48
CA PHE A 222 26.80 28.61 -13.68
C PHE A 222 27.17 28.00 -15.04
N GLN A 223 26.34 27.11 -15.57
CA GLN A 223 26.44 26.59 -16.94
C GLN A 223 26.22 27.73 -17.95
N ASN A 224 25.20 28.56 -17.73
CA ASN A 224 24.93 29.72 -18.58
C ASN A 224 26.06 30.76 -18.55
N TYR A 225 26.73 30.92 -17.39
CA TYR A 225 27.90 31.79 -17.27
C TYR A 225 29.14 31.22 -17.99
N VAL A 226 29.41 29.90 -17.91
CA VAL A 226 30.50 29.29 -18.72
C VAL A 226 30.23 29.54 -20.19
N GLN A 227 29.00 29.25 -20.65
CA GLN A 227 28.65 29.40 -22.06
C GLN A 227 28.75 30.86 -22.51
N ALA A 228 28.26 31.82 -21.72
CA ALA A 228 28.41 33.25 -21.98
C ALA A 228 29.88 33.73 -21.95
N SER A 229 30.73 33.17 -21.08
CA SER A 229 32.16 33.50 -21.04
C SER A 229 32.96 32.88 -22.19
N SER A 230 32.56 31.70 -22.67
CA SER A 230 33.13 31.05 -23.86
C SER A 230 32.59 31.59 -25.18
N SER A 231 31.40 32.19 -25.16
CA SER A 231 30.77 32.89 -26.29
C SER A 231 30.98 34.40 -26.23
N ALA A 232 31.73 34.91 -25.25
CA ALA A 232 32.16 36.29 -25.24
C ALA A 232 33.14 36.47 -26.41
N PRO A 233 32.77 37.21 -27.48
CA PRO A 233 33.70 37.45 -28.57
C PRO A 233 34.88 38.19 -27.97
N THR A 234 36.09 37.70 -28.23
CA THR A 234 37.34 38.38 -27.93
C THR A 234 37.23 39.82 -28.40
N ARG A 235 36.92 40.74 -27.49
CA ARG A 235 36.94 42.18 -27.76
C ARG A 235 38.41 42.53 -27.92
N SER A 236 38.91 42.44 -29.15
CA SER A 236 40.14 43.10 -29.56
C SER A 236 40.01 44.57 -29.17
N TYR A 237 40.79 44.99 -28.19
CA TYR A 237 40.84 46.37 -27.74
C TYR A 237 41.50 47.19 -28.86
N THR A 238 40.71 47.73 -29.79
CA THR A 238 41.22 48.70 -30.77
C THR A 238 41.33 50.05 -30.06
N SER A 239 42.56 50.42 -29.69
CA SER A 239 42.88 51.76 -29.20
C SER A 239 42.51 52.80 -30.27
N ASN A 240 41.71 53.80 -29.90
CA ASN A 240 41.29 54.91 -30.77
C ASN A 240 42.31 56.06 -30.86
N TYR A 241 43.54 55.90 -30.39
CA TYR A 241 44.59 56.91 -30.60
C TYR A 241 45.24 56.76 -31.98
N SER A 242 44.52 57.23 -32.99
CA SER A 242 45.07 57.56 -34.31
C SER A 242 45.83 58.88 -34.22
N THR A 243 47.10 58.83 -33.82
CA THR A 243 48.06 59.93 -34.04
C THR A 243 48.38 60.03 -35.54
N LYS A 244 47.65 60.89 -36.24
CA LYS A 244 48.05 61.48 -37.53
C LYS A 244 47.79 62.98 -37.52
N GLY A 245 48.64 63.71 -36.79
CA GLY A 245 48.82 65.14 -36.99
C GLY A 245 49.79 65.35 -38.15
N SER A 246 49.28 65.66 -39.34
CA SER A 246 50.06 66.20 -40.45
C SER A 246 49.83 67.70 -40.50
N GLY A 247 50.74 68.46 -39.87
CA GLY A 247 50.79 69.91 -39.97
C GLY A 247 51.44 70.32 -41.29
N ARG A 248 50.76 71.21 -42.02
CA ARG A 248 51.30 71.94 -43.18
C ARG A 248 52.57 72.69 -42.78
N VAL A 249 53.62 72.57 -43.58
CA VAL A 249 54.74 73.51 -43.60
C VAL A 249 54.47 74.52 -44.71
N VAL A 250 54.57 75.81 -44.39
CA VAL A 250 54.44 76.93 -45.34
C VAL A 250 55.81 77.59 -45.45
N GLN A 251 56.44 77.46 -46.61
CA GLN A 251 57.18 78.49 -47.36
C GLN A 251 57.62 77.91 -48.70
#